data_AF-A0A1G1K3B1-F1
#
_entry.id   AF-A0A1G1K3B1-F1
#
_cell.length_a   1.000
_cell.length_b   1.000
_cell.length_c   1.000
_cell.angle_alpha   90.00
_cell.angle_beta   90.00
_cell.angle_gamma   90.00
#
_symmetry.space_group_name_H-M   'P 1'
#
loop_
_entity.id
_entity.type
_entity.pdbx_description
1 polymer ?
#
loop_
_entity_poly.entity_id
_entity_poly.type
_entity_poly.pdbx_seq_one_letter_code
_entity_poly.pdbx_strand_id
1 'polypeptide(L)'
;MITETWPKDVDWFEAVSENYMDTGGRPLHILEEVRRHYPIALHGTALSIGSSDPLNPAYLERLKKLIERIDPFLVSDHLCWSGVEGEQLHDLLPLPFTEESIQHVVRRVQHIQEFLGRRFVLENVSTYVTYQHSAMPEWEFLTEVAKRSGCGLLLDINNVYVNATNHRFDPYEYLRHIPHDLIAQIHLAGHTDMGDFLFDTHNKPVIDSVWDLYREALKHWGQVSTLIEWDENIPPFEQLLEEVRKAKVIYKKFEGQKPVIARSFNGTTKQSDTTCHPEAKPKDLKILSATQTGEPAVLLGGRSAQNDSIGLLRPHSDSRLAMTNAASLLEIQHWLKLQIHPDVTYRGTLPENLLNSQGGLPGAERVQVYANGYPSRIRESLNEVYEAVHYVLGDEHFSDLCHAYAEHYHSRDYNLNFVGRHMAEFLKASPWIKEFPFLPDLAKLEWLIWEAFHAFDGEPFTPLQASKIPMEDWERAQFIFQPSAGLIASPWPILDIWRLRREARQGLRVDIKRSQQILVGRKNDQVRCELIDKNQYRLIEGLLQKQTLGAVCEALAEETEEEALPIAAWFSNWIQEGLILRCEVPKKAVLVAK
;
A
#
# COMPACT_ATOMS: atom_id res chain seq x y z
N MET A 1 6.27 -10.94 20.52
CA MET A 1 5.04 -11.13 21.32
C MET A 1 4.15 -12.22 20.73
N ILE A 2 3.43 -12.02 19.62
CA ILE A 2 2.51 -13.05 19.07
C ILE A 2 3.22 -14.42 18.88
N THR A 3 4.35 -14.42 18.17
CA THR A 3 5.17 -15.62 17.90
C THR A 3 5.90 -16.16 19.13
N GLU A 4 5.88 -15.45 20.25
CA GLU A 4 6.48 -15.88 21.52
C GLU A 4 5.44 -16.48 22.47
N THR A 5 4.20 -15.98 22.43
CA THR A 5 3.15 -16.31 23.41
C THR A 5 2.01 -17.16 22.87
N TRP A 6 1.76 -17.15 21.55
CA TRP A 6 0.67 -17.87 20.89
C TRP A 6 -0.67 -17.72 21.66
N PRO A 7 -1.23 -16.50 21.72
CA PRO A 7 -2.36 -16.17 22.59
C PRO A 7 -3.58 -17.05 22.30
N LYS A 8 -4.07 -17.75 23.32
CA LYS A 8 -5.22 -18.66 23.21
C LYS A 8 -6.57 -17.94 23.14
N ASP A 9 -6.59 -16.69 23.59
CA ASP A 9 -7.80 -15.87 23.59
C ASP A 9 -8.05 -15.19 22.24
N VAL A 10 -7.20 -15.39 21.24
CA VAL A 10 -7.35 -14.84 19.88
C VAL A 10 -7.69 -15.97 18.90
N ASP A 11 -8.70 -15.75 18.06
CA ASP A 11 -9.17 -16.78 17.12
C ASP A 11 -8.53 -16.64 15.73
N TRP A 12 -8.15 -15.42 15.32
CA TRP A 12 -7.56 -15.07 14.03
C TRP A 12 -6.91 -13.67 14.09
N PHE A 13 -6.11 -13.32 13.08
CA PHE A 13 -5.50 -11.99 12.94
C PHE A 13 -5.81 -11.36 11.58
N GLU A 14 -5.80 -10.04 11.50
CA GLU A 14 -5.83 -9.30 10.24
C GLU A 14 -4.44 -8.77 9.90
N ALA A 15 -4.14 -8.69 8.61
CA ALA A 15 -2.93 -8.07 8.11
C ALA A 15 -3.28 -7.07 7.01
N VAL A 16 -2.72 -5.86 7.12
CA VAL A 16 -2.81 -4.82 6.08
C VAL A 16 -2.05 -5.28 4.84
N SER A 17 -2.75 -5.43 3.72
CA SER A 17 -2.25 -6.08 2.50
C SER A 17 -1.01 -5.38 1.95
N GLU A 18 -1.03 -4.05 1.87
CA GLU A 18 0.03 -3.20 1.33
C GLU A 18 1.35 -3.37 2.07
N ASN A 19 1.31 -3.67 3.37
CA ASN A 19 2.52 -3.89 4.17
C ASN A 19 3.27 -5.17 3.77
N TYR A 20 2.62 -6.10 3.06
CA TYR A 20 3.17 -7.42 2.69
C TYR A 20 3.22 -7.67 1.19
N MET A 21 2.57 -6.85 0.35
CA MET A 21 2.61 -6.98 -1.11
C MET A 21 3.99 -6.68 -1.72
N ASP A 22 4.75 -5.78 -1.08
CA ASP A 22 6.08 -5.32 -1.54
C ASP A 22 7.20 -5.63 -0.55
N THR A 23 6.91 -6.44 0.46
CA THR A 23 7.82 -6.68 1.57
C THR A 23 8.14 -8.16 1.70
N GLY A 24 9.43 -8.50 1.62
CA GLY A 24 9.98 -9.81 1.97
C GLY A 24 10.47 -9.85 3.42
N GLY A 25 11.67 -10.41 3.60
CA GLY A 25 12.40 -10.40 4.88
C GLY A 25 11.60 -10.80 6.13
N ARG A 26 11.93 -10.12 7.24
CA ARG A 26 11.32 -10.38 8.55
C ARG A 26 9.81 -10.21 8.55
N PRO A 27 9.22 -9.12 7.99
CA PRO A 27 7.78 -8.92 8.08
C PRO A 27 7.00 -10.09 7.45
N LEU A 28 7.37 -10.50 6.24
CA LEU A 28 6.68 -11.59 5.57
C LEU A 28 6.90 -12.95 6.25
N HIS A 29 8.11 -13.22 6.74
CA HIS A 29 8.39 -14.41 7.55
C HIS A 29 7.43 -14.45 8.76
N ILE A 30 7.33 -13.35 9.51
CA ILE A 30 6.46 -13.29 10.69
C ILE A 30 5.00 -13.52 10.31
N LEU A 31 4.51 -12.94 9.21
CA LEU A 31 3.14 -13.18 8.74
C LEU A 31 2.90 -14.65 8.40
N GLU A 32 3.83 -15.30 7.70
CA GLU A 32 3.74 -16.74 7.38
C GLU A 32 3.76 -17.60 8.65
N GLU A 33 4.58 -17.23 9.63
CA GLU A 33 4.65 -17.92 10.91
C GLU A 33 3.36 -17.76 11.71
N VAL A 34 2.76 -16.57 11.76
CA VAL A 34 1.42 -16.39 12.36
C VAL A 34 0.37 -17.19 11.60
N ARG A 35 0.39 -17.19 10.25
CA ARG A 35 -0.57 -17.93 9.41
C ARG A 35 -0.52 -19.45 9.62
N ARG A 36 0.63 -20.02 10.02
CA ARG A 36 0.73 -21.45 10.38
C ARG A 36 -0.08 -21.80 11.62
N HIS A 37 -0.31 -20.84 12.51
CA HIS A 37 -0.98 -21.04 13.80
C HIS A 37 -2.40 -20.47 13.85
N TYR A 38 -2.68 -19.42 13.07
CA TYR A 38 -3.97 -18.72 13.06
C TYR A 38 -4.48 -18.47 11.63
N PRO A 39 -5.81 -18.48 11.40
CA PRO A 39 -6.40 -17.89 10.22
C PRO A 39 -6.01 -16.41 10.09
N ILE A 40 -5.83 -15.95 8.86
CA ILE A 40 -5.52 -14.56 8.54
C ILE A 40 -6.62 -13.97 7.65
N ALA A 41 -7.07 -12.76 7.97
CA ALA A 41 -7.76 -11.89 7.02
C ALA A 41 -6.74 -10.92 6.41
N LEU A 42 -6.94 -10.57 5.13
CA LEU A 42 -6.21 -9.47 4.50
C LEU A 42 -7.15 -8.30 4.33
N HIS A 43 -6.71 -7.13 4.78
CA HIS A 43 -7.46 -5.89 4.66
C HIS A 43 -6.61 -4.86 3.91
N GLY A 44 -7.18 -4.19 2.92
CA GLY A 44 -6.47 -3.24 2.07
C GLY A 44 -6.83 -1.79 2.39
N THR A 45 -5.89 -0.89 2.14
CA THR A 45 -6.00 0.54 2.47
C THR A 45 -5.81 1.44 1.26
N ALA A 46 -5.37 0.89 0.11
CA ALA A 46 -4.92 1.69 -1.02
C ALA A 46 -5.45 1.23 -2.39
N LEU A 47 -6.37 0.26 -2.46
CA LEU A 47 -6.99 -0.15 -3.73
C LEU A 47 -7.71 1.01 -4.43
N SER A 48 -8.25 1.95 -3.66
CA SER A 48 -8.92 3.16 -4.16
C SER A 48 -10.08 2.81 -5.12
N ILE A 49 -10.97 1.93 -4.67
CA ILE A 49 -12.06 1.38 -5.49
C ILE A 49 -12.97 2.48 -6.08
N GLY A 50 -13.10 3.60 -5.39
CA GLY A 50 -13.90 4.75 -5.79
C GLY A 50 -13.23 5.68 -6.80
N SER A 51 -11.92 5.58 -7.04
CA SER A 51 -11.21 6.51 -7.93
C SER A 51 -11.70 6.42 -9.37
N SER A 52 -11.73 7.56 -10.06
CA SER A 52 -11.96 7.63 -11.51
C SER A 52 -10.79 7.09 -12.33
N ASP A 53 -9.60 6.95 -11.74
CA ASP A 53 -8.47 6.31 -12.40
C ASP A 53 -8.74 4.82 -12.64
N PRO A 54 -8.18 4.22 -13.71
CA PRO A 54 -8.27 2.78 -13.93
C PRO A 54 -7.74 1.97 -12.73
N LEU A 55 -8.31 0.79 -12.49
CA LEU A 55 -7.73 -0.16 -11.53
C LEU A 55 -6.29 -0.47 -11.92
N ASN A 56 -5.37 -0.44 -10.94
CA ASN A 56 -3.96 -0.71 -11.18
C ASN A 56 -3.72 -2.23 -11.33
N PRO A 57 -3.35 -2.73 -12.53
CA PRO A 57 -3.15 -4.17 -12.73
C PRO A 57 -1.98 -4.72 -11.93
N ALA A 58 -0.93 -3.92 -11.70
CA ALA A 58 0.22 -4.34 -10.91
C ALA A 58 -0.13 -4.50 -9.43
N TYR A 59 -0.98 -3.62 -8.89
CA TYR A 59 -1.54 -3.76 -7.53
C TYR A 59 -2.32 -5.07 -7.41
N LEU A 60 -3.27 -5.33 -8.32
CA LEU A 60 -4.10 -6.54 -8.28
C LEU A 60 -3.26 -7.82 -8.39
N GLU A 61 -2.24 -7.83 -9.24
CA GLU A 61 -1.31 -8.97 -9.37
C GLU A 61 -0.53 -9.22 -8.07
N ARG A 62 -0.08 -8.16 -7.38
CA ARG A 62 0.61 -8.28 -6.09
C ARG A 62 -0.33 -8.78 -4.99
N LEU A 63 -1.54 -8.23 -4.93
CA LEU A 63 -2.57 -8.69 -3.99
C LEU A 63 -2.91 -10.16 -4.23
N LYS A 64 -3.06 -10.57 -5.49
CA LYS A 64 -3.31 -11.97 -5.86
C LYS A 64 -2.18 -12.90 -5.41
N LYS A 65 -0.93 -12.52 -5.62
CA LYS A 65 0.23 -13.29 -5.12
C LYS A 65 0.25 -13.40 -3.60
N LEU A 66 -0.08 -12.32 -2.90
CA LEU A 66 -0.18 -12.34 -1.44
C LEU A 66 -1.33 -13.26 -0.97
N ILE A 67 -2.49 -13.20 -1.62
CA ILE A 67 -3.63 -14.08 -1.35
C ILE A 67 -3.25 -15.55 -1.57
N GLU A 68 -2.59 -15.89 -2.67
CA GLU A 68 -2.14 -17.25 -2.97
C GLU A 68 -1.11 -17.76 -1.94
N ARG A 69 -0.25 -16.87 -1.44
CA ARG A 69 0.79 -17.19 -0.46
C ARG A 69 0.23 -17.38 0.95
N ILE A 70 -0.70 -16.52 1.37
CA ILE A 70 -1.22 -16.49 2.74
C ILE A 70 -2.50 -17.31 2.90
N ASP A 71 -3.24 -17.59 1.83
CA ASP A 71 -4.54 -18.26 1.86
C ASP A 71 -5.46 -17.67 2.96
N PRO A 72 -5.83 -16.38 2.85
CA PRO A 72 -6.62 -15.70 3.87
C PRO A 72 -8.10 -16.06 3.76
N PHE A 73 -8.79 -16.13 4.90
CA PHE A 73 -10.21 -16.48 4.94
C PHE A 73 -11.12 -15.36 4.43
N LEU A 74 -10.64 -14.11 4.46
CA LEU A 74 -11.34 -12.91 4.03
C LEU A 74 -10.35 -11.94 3.37
N VAL A 75 -10.80 -11.23 2.33
CA VAL A 75 -10.07 -10.13 1.70
C VAL A 75 -11.02 -8.94 1.61
N SER A 76 -10.68 -7.85 2.30
CA SER A 76 -11.44 -6.61 2.34
C SER A 76 -10.60 -5.42 1.90
N ASP A 77 -11.26 -4.31 1.57
CA ASP A 77 -10.67 -2.98 1.40
C ASP A 77 -11.76 -1.92 1.63
N HIS A 78 -11.39 -0.66 1.64
CA HIS A 78 -12.28 0.45 1.94
C HIS A 78 -13.13 0.87 0.73
N LEU A 79 -14.38 1.25 0.98
CA LEU A 79 -15.23 1.91 0.00
C LEU A 79 -14.93 3.42 -0.09
N CYS A 80 -13.72 3.74 -0.53
CA CYS A 80 -13.24 5.11 -0.68
C CYS A 80 -12.44 5.29 -1.98
N TRP A 81 -11.87 6.47 -2.14
CA TRP A 81 -10.77 6.71 -3.06
C TRP A 81 -9.59 7.34 -2.31
N SER A 82 -8.37 7.05 -2.73
CA SER A 82 -7.13 7.55 -2.10
C SER A 82 -6.18 8.21 -3.09
N GLY A 83 -6.48 8.14 -4.39
CA GLY A 83 -5.71 8.79 -5.44
C GLY A 83 -6.53 9.03 -6.71
N VAL A 84 -6.10 10.01 -7.51
CA VAL A 84 -6.72 10.38 -8.80
C VAL A 84 -5.70 11.13 -9.66
N GLU A 85 -5.81 11.01 -10.98
CA GLU A 85 -4.88 11.64 -11.95
C GLU A 85 -3.42 11.20 -11.76
N GLY A 86 -3.21 9.96 -11.30
CA GLY A 86 -1.88 9.39 -11.08
C GLY A 86 -1.15 9.87 -9.81
N GLU A 87 -1.83 10.62 -8.94
CA GLU A 87 -1.33 11.06 -7.63
C GLU A 87 -2.04 10.32 -6.49
N GLN A 88 -1.31 10.09 -5.40
CA GLN A 88 -1.78 9.37 -4.21
C GLN A 88 -1.79 10.31 -3.01
N LEU A 89 -2.95 10.42 -2.37
CA LEU A 89 -3.25 11.29 -1.23
C LEU A 89 -3.19 10.53 0.10
N HIS A 90 -3.02 9.20 0.08
CA HIS A 90 -2.83 8.36 1.26
C HIS A 90 -3.90 8.58 2.34
N ASP A 91 -5.15 8.80 1.93
CA ASP A 91 -6.30 9.00 2.82
C ASP A 91 -7.53 8.30 2.26
N LEU A 92 -8.54 8.08 3.11
CA LEU A 92 -9.80 7.43 2.78
C LEU A 92 -10.85 8.50 2.43
N LEU A 93 -10.84 8.95 1.17
CA LEU A 93 -11.70 10.05 0.73
C LEU A 93 -13.09 9.55 0.34
N PRO A 94 -14.16 10.28 0.75
CA PRO A 94 -15.53 9.82 0.56
C PRO A 94 -15.99 9.95 -0.88
N LEU A 95 -16.87 9.03 -1.28
CA LEU A 95 -17.66 9.09 -2.50
C LEU A 95 -18.97 9.85 -2.27
N PRO A 96 -19.51 10.56 -3.28
CA PRO A 96 -20.89 10.99 -3.25
C PRO A 96 -21.84 9.79 -3.39
N PHE A 97 -22.88 9.72 -2.56
CA PHE A 97 -23.82 8.59 -2.55
C PHE A 97 -24.88 8.75 -3.66
N THR A 98 -24.49 8.46 -4.89
CA THR A 98 -25.31 8.56 -6.10
C THR A 98 -25.39 7.24 -6.85
N GLU A 99 -26.37 7.13 -7.75
CA GLU A 99 -26.46 5.99 -8.68
C GLU A 99 -25.24 5.90 -9.62
N GLU A 100 -24.63 7.03 -10.00
CA GLU A 100 -23.37 7.05 -10.77
C GLU A 100 -22.24 6.36 -9.99
N SER A 101 -22.05 6.72 -8.71
CA SER A 101 -21.05 6.10 -7.83
C SER A 101 -21.32 4.61 -7.60
N ILE A 102 -22.58 4.21 -7.42
CA ILE A 102 -22.95 2.78 -7.30
C ILE A 102 -22.51 2.03 -8.55
N GLN A 103 -22.90 2.51 -9.74
CA GLN A 103 -22.55 1.84 -11.00
C GLN A 103 -21.04 1.78 -11.22
N HIS A 104 -20.31 2.83 -10.86
CA HIS A 104 -18.86 2.88 -10.94
C HIS A 104 -18.21 1.81 -10.05
N VAL A 105 -18.55 1.78 -8.77
CA VAL A 105 -18.00 0.83 -7.80
C VAL A 105 -18.40 -0.60 -8.15
N VAL A 106 -19.67 -0.86 -8.48
CA VAL A 106 -20.17 -2.21 -8.80
C VAL A 106 -19.37 -2.85 -9.93
N ARG A 107 -19.11 -2.11 -11.03
CA ARG A 107 -18.30 -2.64 -12.16
C ARG A 107 -16.89 -3.01 -11.73
N ARG A 108 -16.26 -2.19 -10.87
CA ARG A 108 -14.89 -2.40 -10.42
C ARG A 108 -14.78 -3.56 -9.43
N VAL A 109 -15.73 -3.68 -8.51
CA VAL A 109 -15.83 -4.81 -7.60
C VAL A 109 -16.02 -6.12 -8.36
N GLN A 110 -16.89 -6.14 -9.38
CA GLN A 110 -17.07 -7.31 -10.23
C GLN A 110 -15.77 -7.70 -10.95
N HIS A 111 -15.05 -6.73 -11.52
CA HIS A 111 -13.73 -6.97 -12.13
C HIS A 111 -12.74 -7.57 -11.14
N ILE A 112 -12.63 -7.01 -9.93
CA ILE A 112 -11.70 -7.48 -8.90
C ILE A 112 -12.04 -8.91 -8.47
N GLN A 113 -13.32 -9.20 -8.22
CA GLN A 113 -13.74 -10.54 -7.84
C GLN A 113 -13.46 -11.56 -8.94
N GLU A 114 -13.66 -11.21 -10.21
CA GLU A 114 -13.30 -12.05 -11.36
C GLU A 114 -11.79 -12.29 -11.42
N PHE A 115 -10.98 -11.24 -11.25
CA PHE A 115 -9.52 -11.33 -11.30
C PHE A 115 -8.93 -12.15 -10.15
N LEU A 116 -9.41 -11.90 -8.91
CA LEU A 116 -8.97 -12.58 -7.70
C LEU A 116 -9.58 -13.98 -7.55
N GLY A 117 -10.67 -14.28 -8.26
CA GLY A 117 -11.36 -15.56 -8.19
C GLY A 117 -12.10 -15.81 -6.87
N ARG A 118 -12.46 -14.76 -6.13
CA ARG A 118 -13.14 -14.87 -4.83
C ARG A 118 -14.06 -13.69 -4.55
N ARG A 119 -14.99 -13.88 -3.60
CA ARG A 119 -15.83 -12.79 -3.09
C ARG A 119 -14.97 -11.79 -2.34
N PHE A 120 -15.11 -10.51 -2.67
CA PHE A 120 -14.42 -9.40 -2.03
C PHE A 120 -15.33 -8.79 -0.94
N VAL A 121 -14.76 -8.05 0.01
CA VAL A 121 -15.50 -7.37 1.07
C VAL A 121 -15.17 -5.88 1.04
N LEU A 122 -16.17 -5.03 1.20
CA LEU A 122 -15.97 -3.58 1.26
C LEU A 122 -16.33 -3.02 2.63
N GLU A 123 -15.51 -2.10 3.10
CA GLU A 123 -15.65 -1.43 4.39
C GLU A 123 -16.22 0.00 4.27
N ASN A 124 -17.04 0.40 5.25
CA ASN A 124 -17.45 1.78 5.44
C ASN A 124 -16.36 2.61 6.11
N VAL A 125 -16.17 3.85 5.65
CA VAL A 125 -15.12 4.75 6.17
C VAL A 125 -15.70 5.87 7.02
N SER A 126 -14.91 6.37 7.96
CA SER A 126 -15.18 7.67 8.58
C SER A 126 -15.05 8.80 7.56
N THR A 127 -15.96 9.76 7.61
CA THR A 127 -16.03 10.88 6.67
C THR A 127 -16.20 12.20 7.39
N TYR A 128 -15.50 13.22 6.92
CA TYR A 128 -15.55 14.58 7.49
C TYR A 128 -16.34 15.55 6.62
N VAL A 129 -16.74 15.11 5.42
CA VAL A 129 -17.53 15.89 4.48
C VAL A 129 -18.66 15.03 3.90
N THR A 130 -19.75 15.70 3.50
CA THR A 130 -20.90 15.08 2.82
C THR A 130 -21.25 15.93 1.61
N TYR A 131 -21.58 15.29 0.49
CA TYR A 131 -21.85 15.98 -0.76
C TYR A 131 -23.33 16.38 -0.90
N GLN A 132 -23.59 17.58 -1.41
CA GLN A 132 -24.97 18.11 -1.58
C GLN A 132 -25.84 17.26 -2.51
N HIS A 133 -25.23 16.64 -3.51
CA HIS A 133 -25.92 15.85 -4.52
C HIS A 133 -26.00 14.36 -4.17
N SER A 134 -25.59 13.96 -2.95
CA SER A 134 -25.85 12.61 -2.43
C SER A 134 -27.37 12.39 -2.38
N ALA A 135 -27.84 11.32 -3.02
CA ALA A 135 -29.27 11.07 -3.24
C ALA A 135 -29.87 10.08 -2.23
N MET A 136 -29.02 9.43 -1.43
CA MET A 136 -29.41 8.38 -0.48
C MET A 136 -28.49 8.39 0.75
N PRO A 137 -28.94 7.81 1.88
CA PRO A 137 -28.09 7.60 3.04
C PRO A 137 -27.03 6.52 2.78
N GLU A 138 -25.98 6.52 3.61
CA GLU A 138 -24.83 5.63 3.47
C GLU A 138 -25.22 4.14 3.51
N TRP A 139 -26.11 3.74 4.43
CA TRP A 139 -26.53 2.34 4.54
C TRP A 139 -27.28 1.83 3.30
N GLU A 140 -28.01 2.71 2.60
CA GLU A 140 -28.66 2.38 1.32
C GLU A 140 -27.60 2.23 0.21
N PHE A 141 -26.64 3.16 0.15
CA PHE A 141 -25.52 3.10 -0.79
C PHE A 141 -24.70 1.80 -0.65
N LEU A 142 -24.30 1.45 0.57
CA LEU A 142 -23.56 0.21 0.87
C LEU A 142 -24.37 -1.04 0.48
N THR A 143 -25.66 -1.04 0.84
CA THR A 143 -26.56 -2.16 0.53
C THR A 143 -26.69 -2.37 -0.97
N GLU A 144 -26.86 -1.30 -1.75
CA GLU A 144 -26.99 -1.38 -3.20
C GLU A 144 -25.68 -1.80 -3.88
N VAL A 145 -24.53 -1.28 -3.43
CA VAL A 145 -23.21 -1.71 -3.91
C VAL A 145 -23.03 -3.21 -3.67
N ALA A 146 -23.26 -3.69 -2.46
CA ALA A 146 -23.06 -5.09 -2.10
C ALA A 146 -24.02 -6.03 -2.84
N LYS A 147 -25.32 -5.70 -2.91
CA LYS A 147 -26.30 -6.52 -3.62
C LYS A 147 -26.01 -6.64 -5.12
N ARG A 148 -25.65 -5.52 -5.78
CA ARG A 148 -25.45 -5.50 -7.24
C ARG A 148 -24.10 -6.07 -7.66
N SER A 149 -23.06 -5.92 -6.84
CA SER A 149 -21.72 -6.46 -7.12
C SER A 149 -21.51 -7.89 -6.62
N GLY A 150 -22.30 -8.32 -5.63
CA GLY A 150 -22.12 -9.59 -4.93
C GLY A 150 -21.02 -9.58 -3.87
N CYS A 151 -20.41 -8.44 -3.54
CA CYS A 151 -19.42 -8.37 -2.45
C CYS A 151 -20.07 -8.54 -1.07
N GLY A 152 -19.25 -8.81 -0.06
CA GLY A 152 -19.65 -8.68 1.35
C GLY A 152 -19.41 -7.26 1.85
N LEU A 153 -19.90 -6.99 3.07
CA LEU A 153 -19.64 -5.77 3.82
C LEU A 153 -18.84 -6.08 5.08
N LEU A 154 -17.80 -5.31 5.32
CA LEU A 154 -17.16 -5.16 6.62
C LEU A 154 -17.75 -3.88 7.21
N LEU A 155 -18.30 -3.96 8.42
CA LEU A 155 -18.79 -2.77 9.09
C LEU A 155 -17.94 -2.43 10.30
N ASP A 156 -17.20 -1.33 10.20
CA ASP A 156 -16.63 -0.71 11.39
C ASP A 156 -17.71 0.09 12.12
N ILE A 157 -18.04 -0.37 13.33
CA ILE A 157 -19.03 0.25 14.19
C ILE A 157 -18.51 1.56 14.77
N ASN A 158 -17.20 1.71 14.93
CA ASN A 158 -16.60 2.98 15.31
C ASN A 158 -16.84 4.02 14.19
N ASN A 159 -16.58 3.70 12.93
CA ASN A 159 -16.90 4.55 11.79
C ASN A 159 -18.40 4.93 11.72
N VAL A 160 -19.31 3.99 12.00
CA VAL A 160 -20.75 4.30 12.09
C VAL A 160 -21.03 5.35 13.18
N TYR A 161 -20.41 5.22 14.35
CA TYR A 161 -20.58 6.16 15.46
C TYR A 161 -19.97 7.53 15.16
N VAL A 162 -18.77 7.57 14.58
CA VAL A 162 -18.08 8.79 14.16
C VAL A 162 -18.92 9.53 13.12
N ASN A 163 -19.36 8.84 12.06
CA ASN A 163 -20.20 9.42 11.02
C ASN A 163 -21.54 9.91 11.58
N ALA A 164 -22.19 9.14 12.44
CA ALA A 164 -23.46 9.54 13.05
C ALA A 164 -23.33 10.84 13.88
N THR A 165 -22.23 10.99 14.60
CA THR A 165 -21.94 12.18 15.40
C THR A 165 -21.60 13.37 14.51
N ASN A 166 -20.71 13.19 13.54
CA ASN A 166 -20.24 14.25 12.64
C ASN A 166 -21.36 14.77 11.73
N HIS A 167 -22.19 13.86 11.20
CA HIS A 167 -23.24 14.15 10.22
C HIS A 167 -24.65 14.26 10.82
N ARG A 168 -24.78 14.03 12.13
CA ARG A 168 -26.03 14.18 12.92
C ARG A 168 -27.17 13.28 12.46
N PHE A 169 -26.91 11.97 12.37
CA PHE A 169 -27.95 10.96 12.15
C PHE A 169 -27.98 9.91 13.26
N ASP A 170 -29.01 9.06 13.30
CA ASP A 170 -29.15 7.99 14.30
C ASP A 170 -28.33 6.74 13.88
N PRO A 171 -27.30 6.33 14.63
CA PRO A 171 -26.51 5.15 14.30
C PRO A 171 -27.32 3.85 14.43
N TYR A 172 -28.37 3.81 15.26
CA TYR A 172 -29.24 2.63 15.36
C TYR A 172 -30.17 2.50 14.16
N GLU A 173 -30.50 3.60 13.48
CA GLU A 173 -31.18 3.56 12.19
C GLU A 173 -30.29 2.94 11.12
N TYR A 174 -29.01 3.31 11.09
CA TYR A 174 -28.02 2.74 10.18
C TYR A 174 -27.96 1.20 10.31
N LEU A 175 -27.78 0.67 11.53
CA LEU A 175 -27.66 -0.77 11.77
C LEU A 175 -28.92 -1.55 11.38
N ARG A 176 -30.11 -0.99 11.61
CA ARG A 176 -31.40 -1.65 11.31
C ARG A 176 -31.65 -1.84 9.82
N HIS A 177 -31.08 -0.99 8.97
CA HIS A 177 -31.35 -1.00 7.54
C HIS A 177 -30.36 -1.85 6.73
N ILE A 178 -29.22 -2.25 7.31
CA ILE A 178 -28.27 -3.10 6.59
C ILE A 178 -28.69 -4.58 6.71
N PRO A 179 -28.90 -5.28 5.58
CA PRO A 179 -29.25 -6.70 5.59
C PRO A 179 -28.14 -7.56 6.20
N HIS A 180 -28.52 -8.38 7.18
CA HIS A 180 -27.61 -9.27 7.91
C HIS A 180 -26.79 -10.22 7.02
N ASP A 181 -27.34 -10.65 5.88
CA ASP A 181 -26.72 -11.59 4.94
C ASP A 181 -25.63 -10.95 4.07
N LEU A 182 -25.43 -9.63 4.16
CA LEU A 182 -24.34 -8.92 3.50
C LEU A 182 -23.11 -8.78 4.39
N ILE A 183 -23.26 -8.87 5.71
CA ILE A 183 -22.17 -8.61 6.65
C ILE A 183 -21.23 -9.82 6.74
N ALA A 184 -19.96 -9.60 6.40
CA ALA A 184 -18.90 -10.60 6.49
C ALA A 184 -18.06 -10.43 7.76
N GLN A 185 -17.87 -9.20 8.22
CA GLN A 185 -16.96 -8.86 9.32
C GLN A 185 -17.37 -7.55 9.98
N ILE A 186 -16.97 -7.37 11.23
CA ILE A 186 -17.13 -6.16 12.02
C ILE A 186 -15.75 -5.72 12.53
N HIS A 187 -15.49 -4.42 12.50
CA HIS A 187 -14.37 -3.82 13.23
C HIS A 187 -14.89 -3.01 14.41
N LEU A 188 -14.04 -2.89 15.43
CA LEU A 188 -14.26 -2.11 16.64
C LEU A 188 -12.98 -1.39 17.01
N ALA A 189 -13.07 -0.08 17.12
CA ALA A 189 -11.95 0.77 17.49
C ALA A 189 -12.38 1.92 18.43
N GLY A 190 -11.40 2.68 18.91
CA GLY A 190 -11.62 3.96 19.59
C GLY A 190 -11.28 5.14 18.69
N HIS A 191 -11.80 6.32 19.01
CA HIS A 191 -11.58 7.57 18.26
C HIS A 191 -11.16 8.72 19.18
N THR A 192 -10.84 9.86 18.57
CA THR A 192 -10.47 11.09 19.28
C THR A 192 -11.55 12.15 19.11
N ASP A 193 -12.02 12.69 20.23
CA ASP A 193 -12.90 13.87 20.25
C ASP A 193 -12.05 15.14 20.07
N MET A 194 -12.29 15.85 18.96
CA MET A 194 -11.64 17.12 18.64
C MET A 194 -12.42 18.34 19.15
N GLY A 195 -13.56 18.10 19.83
CA GLY A 195 -14.47 19.10 20.37
C GLY A 195 -15.59 19.46 19.39
N ASP A 196 -15.27 19.74 18.14
CA ASP A 196 -16.24 20.09 17.09
C ASP A 196 -16.56 18.93 16.13
N PHE A 197 -15.75 17.87 16.13
CA PHE A 197 -15.99 16.59 15.46
C PHE A 197 -15.24 15.44 16.14
N LEU A 198 -15.62 14.22 15.80
CA LEU A 198 -14.86 13.02 16.14
C LEU A 198 -13.91 12.70 14.99
N PHE A 199 -12.62 12.56 15.31
CA PHE A 199 -11.57 12.16 14.39
C PHE A 199 -11.23 10.69 14.60
N ASP A 200 -11.28 9.95 13.50
CA ASP A 200 -11.06 8.53 13.49
C ASP A 200 -9.57 8.22 13.54
N THR A 201 -9.11 7.79 14.72
CA THR A 201 -7.67 7.69 15.04
C THR A 201 -7.24 6.30 15.44
N HIS A 202 -8.20 5.43 15.78
CA HIS A 202 -7.95 4.05 16.20
C HIS A 202 -6.83 3.90 17.25
N ASN A 203 -6.70 4.88 18.16
CA ASN A 203 -5.54 4.97 19.05
C ASN A 203 -5.88 4.87 20.53
N LYS A 204 -7.12 4.48 20.84
CA LYS A 204 -7.70 4.45 22.18
C LYS A 204 -8.59 3.22 22.36
N PRO A 205 -8.87 2.81 23.62
CA PRO A 205 -9.84 1.76 23.89
C PRO A 205 -11.23 2.09 23.33
N VAL A 206 -12.00 1.04 23.00
CA VAL A 206 -13.37 1.17 22.50
C VAL A 206 -14.26 1.75 23.61
N ILE A 207 -15.00 2.82 23.29
CA ILE A 207 -15.87 3.50 24.26
C ILE A 207 -17.21 2.76 24.46
N ASP A 208 -17.87 3.01 25.58
CA ASP A 208 -19.14 2.33 25.93
C ASP A 208 -20.23 2.48 24.87
N SER A 209 -20.35 3.66 24.23
CA SER A 209 -21.36 3.88 23.18
C SER A 209 -21.10 3.03 21.92
N VAL A 210 -19.85 2.76 21.58
CA VAL A 210 -19.48 1.86 20.48
C VAL A 210 -19.75 0.41 20.89
N TRP A 211 -19.49 0.03 22.15
CA TRP A 211 -19.88 -1.28 22.67
C TRP A 211 -21.40 -1.50 22.68
N ASP A 212 -22.18 -0.46 22.95
CA ASP A 212 -23.65 -0.52 22.87
C ASP A 212 -24.13 -0.72 21.43
N LEU A 213 -23.54 -0.01 20.47
CA LEU A 213 -23.82 -0.25 19.05
C LEU A 213 -23.42 -1.66 18.60
N TYR A 214 -22.28 -2.17 19.07
CA TYR A 214 -21.88 -3.55 18.80
C TYR A 214 -22.91 -4.57 19.33
N ARG A 215 -23.46 -4.35 20.52
CA ARG A 215 -24.53 -5.21 21.07
C ARG A 215 -25.79 -5.17 20.21
N GLU A 216 -26.16 -4.00 19.70
CA GLU A 216 -27.32 -3.91 18.79
C GLU A 216 -27.04 -4.53 17.42
N ALA A 217 -25.84 -4.34 16.88
CA ALA A 217 -25.39 -4.99 15.65
C ALA A 217 -25.52 -6.52 15.74
N LEU A 218 -25.04 -7.13 16.83
CA LEU A 218 -25.16 -8.58 17.03
C LEU A 218 -26.62 -9.04 17.25
N LYS A 219 -27.53 -8.21 17.77
CA LYS A 219 -28.96 -8.56 17.83
C LYS A 219 -29.58 -8.66 16.44
N HIS A 220 -29.09 -7.87 15.48
CA HIS A 220 -29.59 -7.86 14.11
C HIS A 220 -28.92 -8.91 13.22
N TRP A 221 -27.61 -9.10 13.37
CA TRP A 221 -26.82 -9.91 12.45
C TRP A 221 -26.38 -11.27 13.01
N GLY A 222 -26.56 -11.47 14.32
CA GLY A 222 -26.05 -12.65 15.02
C GLY A 222 -24.52 -12.61 15.14
N GLN A 223 -23.91 -13.79 15.22
CA GLN A 223 -22.47 -13.93 15.42
C GLN A 223 -21.67 -13.66 14.15
N VAL A 224 -21.13 -12.44 14.02
CA VAL A 224 -20.27 -12.02 12.90
C VAL A 224 -18.81 -11.92 13.37
N SER A 225 -17.86 -12.28 12.50
CA SER A 225 -16.42 -12.15 12.79
C SER A 225 -16.09 -10.71 13.20
N THR A 226 -15.46 -10.52 14.36
CA THR A 226 -15.23 -9.18 14.94
C THR A 226 -13.74 -8.97 15.24
N LEU A 227 -13.16 -7.87 14.75
CA LEU A 227 -11.80 -7.42 15.04
C LEU A 227 -11.81 -6.31 16.11
N ILE A 228 -10.77 -6.26 16.93
CA ILE A 228 -10.36 -5.03 17.62
C ILE A 228 -9.24 -4.40 16.80
N GLU A 229 -9.48 -3.21 16.28
CA GLU A 229 -8.53 -2.45 15.48
C GLU A 229 -7.82 -1.38 16.32
N TRP A 230 -6.53 -1.18 16.04
CA TRP A 230 -5.70 -0.22 16.75
C TRP A 230 -4.48 0.18 15.92
N ASP A 231 -4.44 1.42 15.44
CA ASP A 231 -3.50 1.85 14.41
C ASP A 231 -2.30 2.63 14.97
N GLU A 232 -2.56 3.56 15.89
CA GLU A 232 -1.53 4.42 16.46
C GLU A 232 -1.40 4.27 17.98
N ASN A 233 -0.24 4.65 18.53
CA ASN A 233 0.02 4.59 19.96
C ASN A 233 -0.28 3.20 20.55
N ILE A 234 0.15 2.16 19.83
CA ILE A 234 -0.20 0.76 20.11
C ILE A 234 0.15 0.42 21.58
N PRO A 235 -0.84 0.04 22.41
CA PRO A 235 -0.61 -0.24 23.82
C PRO A 235 0.11 -1.57 24.00
N PRO A 236 0.54 -1.90 25.23
CA PRO A 236 1.03 -3.24 25.55
C PRO A 236 0.02 -4.32 25.12
N PHE A 237 0.53 -5.43 24.60
CA PHE A 237 -0.30 -6.49 23.99
C PHE A 237 -1.42 -7.02 24.90
N GLU A 238 -1.21 -7.06 26.22
CA GLU A 238 -2.23 -7.50 27.17
C GLU A 238 -3.47 -6.58 27.18
N GLN A 239 -3.29 -5.28 26.92
CA GLN A 239 -4.41 -4.35 26.83
C GLN A 239 -5.27 -4.61 25.58
N LEU A 240 -4.63 -4.96 24.45
CA LEU A 240 -5.35 -5.40 23.24
C LEU A 240 -6.14 -6.68 23.51
N LEU A 241 -5.53 -7.64 24.22
CA LEU A 241 -6.22 -8.88 24.61
C LEU A 241 -7.41 -8.62 25.53
N GLU A 242 -7.36 -7.61 26.38
CA GLU A 242 -8.50 -7.25 27.23
C GLU A 242 -9.70 -6.74 26.41
N GLU A 243 -9.47 -5.90 25.40
CA GLU A 243 -10.53 -5.48 24.47
C GLU A 243 -11.10 -6.69 23.69
N VAL A 244 -10.24 -7.62 23.24
CA VAL A 244 -10.68 -8.87 22.60
C VAL A 244 -11.55 -9.71 23.54
N ARG A 245 -11.19 -9.81 24.83
CA ARG A 245 -12.00 -10.53 25.83
C ARG A 245 -13.36 -9.87 26.04
N LYS A 246 -13.44 -8.54 26.08
CA LYS A 246 -14.72 -7.81 26.15
C LYS A 246 -15.61 -8.14 24.96
N ALA A 247 -15.07 -8.07 23.75
CA ALA A 247 -15.79 -8.46 22.53
C ALA A 247 -16.29 -9.91 22.61
N LYS A 248 -15.43 -10.85 23.01
CA LYS A 248 -15.80 -12.27 23.20
C LYS A 248 -16.93 -12.47 24.20
N VAL A 249 -16.91 -11.75 25.33
CA VAL A 249 -17.98 -11.84 26.34
C VAL A 249 -19.32 -11.39 25.78
N ILE A 250 -19.33 -10.33 24.96
CA ILE A 250 -20.55 -9.86 24.29
C ILE A 250 -20.98 -10.86 23.21
N TYR A 251 -20.06 -11.26 22.32
CA TYR A 251 -20.27 -12.20 21.22
C TYR A 251 -20.87 -13.54 21.67
N LYS A 252 -20.42 -14.09 22.80
CA LYS A 252 -20.93 -15.36 23.34
C LYS A 252 -22.40 -15.31 23.78
N LYS A 253 -22.93 -14.13 24.11
CA LYS A 253 -24.36 -13.99 24.48
C LYS A 253 -25.30 -14.25 23.31
N PHE A 254 -24.78 -14.23 22.08
CA PHE A 254 -25.52 -14.46 20.85
C PHE A 254 -25.26 -15.87 20.25
N GLU A 255 -24.63 -16.77 21.02
CA GLU A 255 -24.45 -18.18 20.62
C GLU A 255 -25.80 -18.84 20.29
N GLY A 256 -25.85 -19.52 19.13
CA GLY A 256 -27.05 -20.19 18.64
C GLY A 256 -27.95 -19.34 17.73
N GLN A 257 -27.73 -18.03 17.64
CA GLN A 257 -28.25 -17.21 16.54
C GLN A 257 -27.32 -17.40 15.35
N LYS A 258 -27.73 -18.24 14.38
CA LYS A 258 -26.88 -18.67 13.27
C LYS A 258 -26.28 -17.45 12.54
N PRO A 259 -24.95 -17.38 12.41
CA PRO A 259 -24.33 -16.54 11.39
C PRO A 259 -24.85 -16.97 10.02
N VAL A 260 -25.40 -16.04 9.26
CA VAL A 260 -25.71 -16.27 7.85
C VAL A 260 -24.43 -15.97 7.07
N ILE A 261 -23.79 -17.05 6.60
CA ILE A 261 -22.65 -17.10 5.65
C ILE A 261 -21.25 -17.12 6.30
N ALA A 262 -20.91 -18.26 6.91
CA ALA A 262 -19.53 -18.78 6.87
C ALA A 262 -19.38 -19.98 5.92
N ARG A 263 -20.45 -20.36 5.20
CA ARG A 263 -20.39 -21.42 4.19
C ARG A 263 -19.92 -20.83 2.86
N SER A 264 -18.62 -21.02 2.63
CA SER A 264 -17.79 -20.79 1.43
C SER A 264 -17.51 -19.34 1.02
N PHE A 265 -16.63 -18.66 1.78
CA PHE A 265 -15.70 -17.67 1.22
C PHE A 265 -14.49 -18.32 0.54
N ASN A 266 -14.30 -19.64 0.72
CA ASN A 266 -13.33 -20.44 -0.02
C ASN A 266 -14.01 -21.12 -1.22
N GLY A 267 -13.99 -20.43 -2.36
CA GLY A 267 -14.37 -21.01 -3.65
C GLY A 267 -13.17 -21.70 -4.29
N THR A 268 -12.87 -22.94 -3.90
CA THR A 268 -12.26 -23.87 -4.87
C THR A 268 -13.40 -24.52 -5.64
N THR A 269 -13.56 -24.16 -6.90
CA THR A 269 -14.40 -24.89 -7.85
C THR A 269 -13.88 -26.33 -7.96
N LYS A 270 -14.51 -27.25 -7.24
CA LYS A 270 -14.43 -28.67 -7.57
C LYS A 270 -15.14 -28.85 -8.92
N GLN A 271 -14.37 -29.03 -9.98
CA GLN A 271 -14.87 -29.63 -11.22
C GLN A 271 -15.49 -30.99 -10.87
N SER A 272 -16.79 -31.12 -11.14
CA SER A 272 -17.48 -32.39 -11.12
C SER A 272 -16.98 -33.25 -12.27
N ASP A 273 -16.57 -34.47 -11.96
CA ASP A 273 -16.28 -35.54 -12.91
C ASP A 273 -17.44 -35.75 -13.87
N THR A 274 -17.24 -35.39 -15.13
CA THR A 274 -17.94 -36.02 -16.25
C THR A 274 -16.88 -36.53 -17.22
N THR A 275 -16.68 -37.84 -17.15
CA THR A 275 -15.91 -38.64 -18.10
C THR A 275 -16.37 -38.41 -19.53
N CYS A 276 -15.47 -37.99 -20.42
CA CYS A 276 -15.66 -38.19 -21.86
C CYS A 276 -14.30 -38.39 -22.54
N HIS A 277 -14.25 -39.42 -23.39
CA HIS A 277 -13.09 -39.97 -24.09
C HIS A 277 -12.38 -38.98 -25.06
N PRO A 278 -11.12 -39.26 -25.45
CA PRO A 278 -10.28 -38.34 -26.20
C PRO A 278 -10.52 -38.44 -27.72
N GLU A 279 -10.41 -37.29 -28.40
CA GLU A 279 -9.73 -37.07 -29.70
C GLU A 279 -10.40 -35.94 -30.51
N ALA A 280 -9.65 -34.85 -30.75
CA ALA A 280 -9.50 -34.21 -32.08
C ALA A 280 -8.52 -33.02 -31.97
N LYS A 281 -7.47 -33.04 -32.80
CA LYS A 281 -6.47 -31.97 -32.95
C LYS A 281 -7.07 -30.71 -33.61
N PRO A 282 -6.70 -29.49 -33.22
CA PRO A 282 -7.03 -28.28 -33.98
C PRO A 282 -6.05 -28.08 -35.15
N LYS A 283 -6.61 -27.82 -36.34
CA LYS A 283 -5.89 -27.32 -37.53
C LYS A 283 -5.96 -25.80 -37.57
N ASP A 284 -4.81 -25.19 -37.78
CA ASP A 284 -4.50 -23.97 -38.53
C ASP A 284 -5.52 -22.82 -38.57
N LEU A 285 -5.19 -21.69 -37.92
CA LEU A 285 -5.57 -20.37 -38.42
C LEU A 285 -4.35 -19.44 -38.46
N LYS A 286 -4.06 -18.96 -39.68
CA LYS A 286 -2.93 -18.10 -40.03
C LYS A 286 -3.17 -16.65 -39.63
N ILE A 287 -2.12 -16.04 -39.07
CA ILE A 287 -1.94 -14.61 -38.86
C ILE A 287 -1.49 -13.97 -40.18
N LEU A 288 -2.13 -12.85 -40.58
CA LEU A 288 -1.61 -11.96 -41.61
C LEU A 288 -1.59 -10.51 -41.09
N SER A 289 -0.38 -9.96 -41.06
CA SER A 289 -0.02 -8.56 -40.86
C SER A 289 -0.14 -7.74 -42.15
N ALA A 290 -0.39 -6.42 -42.07
CA ALA A 290 0.41 -5.36 -42.72
C ALA A 290 -0.24 -3.95 -42.70
N THR A 291 0.47 -2.99 -42.08
CA THR A 291 0.86 -1.61 -42.51
C THR A 291 -0.11 -0.59 -43.16
N GLN A 292 -0.17 0.59 -42.52
CA GLN A 292 -0.12 2.01 -42.98
C GLN A 292 -0.66 2.45 -44.37
N THR A 293 -1.55 3.47 -44.39
CA THR A 293 -1.34 4.86 -44.88
C THR A 293 -2.66 5.58 -45.25
N GLY A 294 -2.77 6.89 -44.94
CA GLY A 294 -3.42 7.90 -45.81
C GLY A 294 -4.88 8.34 -45.54
N GLU A 295 -5.06 9.53 -44.95
CA GLU A 295 -6.22 10.44 -45.08
C GLU A 295 -6.06 11.38 -46.31
N PRO A 296 -7.01 12.30 -46.66
CA PRO A 296 -8.49 12.24 -46.62
C PRO A 296 -9.12 12.82 -47.93
N ALA A 297 -10.46 12.74 -48.10
CA ALA A 297 -11.16 13.56 -49.10
C ALA A 297 -12.59 13.97 -48.66
N VAL A 298 -12.82 15.28 -48.70
CA VAL A 298 -14.09 16.00 -48.55
C VAL A 298 -14.83 16.03 -49.90
N LEU A 299 -16.16 15.93 -49.91
CA LEU A 299 -17.00 16.51 -50.98
C LEU A 299 -18.40 16.92 -50.46
N LEU A 300 -18.77 18.14 -50.84
CA LEU A 300 -19.97 18.92 -50.52
C LEU A 300 -21.08 18.73 -51.57
N GLY A 301 -22.33 18.99 -51.15
CA GLY A 301 -23.45 19.45 -52.00
C GLY A 301 -24.62 18.45 -52.09
N GLY A 302 -25.90 18.83 -51.99
CA GLY A 302 -26.57 20.12 -51.85
C GLY A 302 -28.01 20.04 -52.40
N ARG A 303 -28.95 20.75 -51.76
CA ARG A 303 -30.29 21.23 -52.24
C ARG A 303 -31.37 20.14 -52.45
N SER A 304 -32.68 20.33 -52.25
CA SER A 304 -33.55 21.52 -52.15
C SER A 304 -34.91 21.21 -51.48
N ALA A 305 -35.58 22.29 -51.02
CA ALA A 305 -36.97 22.52 -50.59
C ALA A 305 -38.08 21.86 -51.46
N GLN A 306 -39.38 21.73 -51.12
CA GLN A 306 -40.31 22.57 -50.33
C GLN A 306 -41.69 21.85 -50.16
N ASN A 307 -42.41 22.12 -49.04
CA ASN A 307 -43.88 22.13 -48.75
C ASN A 307 -44.83 20.98 -49.23
N ASP A 308 -45.79 20.46 -48.44
CA ASP A 308 -46.98 21.14 -47.86
C ASP A 308 -47.61 20.43 -46.63
N SER A 309 -48.36 21.23 -45.85
CA SER A 309 -49.16 21.01 -44.63
C SER A 309 -50.28 19.93 -44.68
N ILE A 310 -50.71 19.30 -43.57
CA ILE A 310 -51.77 19.73 -42.61
C ILE A 310 -51.87 18.68 -41.49
N GLY A 311 -52.11 19.08 -40.22
CA GLY A 311 -52.74 18.19 -39.22
C GLY A 311 -52.37 18.45 -37.75
N LEU A 312 -53.23 19.19 -37.05
CA LEU A 312 -53.23 19.47 -35.61
C LEU A 312 -52.99 18.24 -34.70
N LEU A 313 -52.16 18.42 -33.67
CA LEU A 313 -52.45 18.14 -32.25
C LEU A 313 -51.24 18.56 -31.39
N ARG A 314 -51.39 19.62 -30.59
CA ARG A 314 -50.46 19.95 -29.49
C ARG A 314 -50.76 19.03 -28.31
N PRO A 315 -49.72 18.50 -27.64
CA PRO A 315 -49.68 18.51 -26.20
C PRO A 315 -48.43 19.25 -25.70
N HIS A 316 -48.69 20.16 -24.77
CA HIS A 316 -47.84 20.70 -23.72
C HIS A 316 -46.31 20.59 -23.88
N SER A 317 -45.74 21.76 -24.14
CA SER A 317 -44.35 22.14 -23.93
C SER A 317 -43.83 21.78 -22.54
N ASP A 318 -42.57 21.34 -22.54
CA ASP A 318 -41.56 21.54 -21.52
C ASP A 318 -41.69 20.77 -20.20
N SER A 319 -41.23 19.52 -20.22
CA SER A 319 -40.66 18.83 -19.04
C SER A 319 -39.36 18.07 -19.36
N ARG A 320 -38.62 18.48 -20.40
CA ARG A 320 -37.31 17.92 -20.74
C ARG A 320 -36.32 19.04 -20.98
N LEU A 321 -35.89 19.71 -19.91
CA LEU A 321 -34.65 20.51 -19.81
C LEU A 321 -34.51 21.01 -18.36
N ALA A 322 -34.36 20.06 -17.44
CA ALA A 322 -33.60 20.29 -16.22
C ALA A 322 -32.60 19.15 -16.14
N MET A 323 -31.60 19.17 -17.05
CA MET A 323 -30.37 18.44 -16.79
C MET A 323 -29.74 19.13 -15.57
N THR A 324 -29.76 18.45 -14.44
CA THR A 324 -29.06 18.88 -13.24
C THR A 324 -27.56 19.04 -13.58
N ASN A 325 -27.02 20.25 -13.43
CA ASN A 325 -25.57 20.54 -13.45
C ASN A 325 -24.87 19.91 -12.22
N ALA A 326 -25.06 18.61 -11.96
CA ALA A 326 -24.31 17.91 -10.93
C ALA A 326 -22.90 17.62 -11.45
N ALA A 327 -21.89 17.93 -10.65
CA ALA A 327 -20.50 17.61 -11.00
C ALA A 327 -20.35 16.08 -11.10
N SER A 328 -19.62 15.64 -12.12
CA SER A 328 -19.24 14.23 -12.30
C SER A 328 -18.30 13.76 -11.19
N LEU A 329 -18.17 12.43 -11.03
CA LEU A 329 -17.25 11.85 -10.05
C LEU A 329 -15.81 12.35 -10.23
N LEU A 330 -15.32 12.45 -11.47
CA LEU A 330 -13.98 12.96 -11.76
C LEU A 330 -13.83 14.43 -11.34
N GLU A 331 -14.81 15.29 -11.64
CA GLU A 331 -14.76 16.70 -11.25
C GLU A 331 -14.73 16.89 -9.73
N ILE A 332 -15.46 16.06 -8.99
CA ILE A 332 -15.47 16.07 -7.52
C ILE A 332 -14.11 15.62 -6.97
N GLN A 333 -13.56 14.53 -7.49
CA GLN A 333 -12.26 14.00 -7.04
C GLN A 333 -11.12 14.97 -7.36
N HIS A 334 -11.11 15.52 -8.58
CA HIS A 334 -10.17 16.55 -8.98
C HIS A 334 -10.28 17.80 -8.10
N TRP A 335 -11.51 18.25 -7.81
CA TRP A 335 -11.74 19.38 -6.90
C TRP A 335 -11.17 19.13 -5.52
N LEU A 336 -11.47 17.99 -4.90
CA LEU A 336 -11.01 17.67 -3.54
C LEU A 336 -9.49 17.48 -3.50
N LYS A 337 -8.91 16.86 -4.53
CA LYS A 337 -7.45 16.75 -4.69
C LYS A 337 -6.79 18.13 -4.63
N LEU A 338 -7.30 19.11 -5.36
CA LEU A 338 -6.77 20.47 -5.36
C LEU A 338 -6.93 21.21 -4.03
N GLN A 339 -7.88 20.80 -3.18
CA GLN A 339 -8.00 21.37 -1.83
C GLN A 339 -6.96 20.78 -0.86
N ILE A 340 -6.62 19.50 -1.02
CA ILE A 340 -5.65 18.79 -0.18
C ILE A 340 -4.22 19.12 -0.62
N HIS A 341 -4.03 19.18 -1.94
CA HIS A 341 -2.74 19.34 -2.57
C HIS A 341 -2.85 20.34 -3.75
N PRO A 342 -2.75 21.66 -3.47
CA PRO A 342 -2.99 22.69 -4.47
C PRO A 342 -1.98 22.69 -5.62
N ASP A 343 -2.47 22.62 -6.86
CA ASP A 343 -1.66 22.87 -8.07
C ASP A 343 -1.77 24.34 -8.51
N VAL A 344 -0.72 25.11 -8.25
CA VAL A 344 -0.64 26.54 -8.62
C VAL A 344 -0.70 26.81 -10.13
N THR A 345 -0.54 25.77 -10.96
CA THR A 345 -0.61 25.87 -12.42
C THR A 345 -2.01 25.61 -12.97
N TYR A 346 -2.94 25.12 -12.16
CA TYR A 346 -4.32 24.90 -12.58
C TYR A 346 -5.01 26.23 -12.95
N ARG A 347 -5.68 26.24 -14.12
CA ARG A 347 -6.38 27.41 -14.68
C ARG A 347 -7.85 27.15 -15.00
N GLY A 348 -8.38 25.98 -14.63
CA GLY A 348 -9.78 25.61 -14.88
C GLY A 348 -10.75 26.25 -13.89
N THR A 349 -12.04 26.10 -14.16
CA THR A 349 -13.12 26.48 -13.24
C THR A 349 -13.50 25.30 -12.37
N LEU A 350 -13.52 25.51 -11.06
CA LEU A 350 -13.90 24.51 -10.08
C LEU A 350 -15.41 24.57 -9.78
N PRO A 351 -16.07 23.42 -9.56
CA PRO A 351 -17.46 23.40 -9.11
C PRO A 351 -17.59 24.08 -7.74
N GLU A 352 -18.62 24.90 -7.59
CA GLU A 352 -18.95 25.58 -6.34
C GLU A 352 -19.99 24.77 -5.53
N ASN A 353 -19.99 24.95 -4.21
CA ASN A 353 -21.02 24.39 -3.32
C ASN A 353 -21.18 22.86 -3.41
N LEU A 354 -20.09 22.11 -3.52
CA LEU A 354 -20.16 20.64 -3.57
C LEU A 354 -20.57 19.98 -2.25
N LEU A 355 -20.25 20.64 -1.13
CA LEU A 355 -20.35 20.06 0.21
C LEU A 355 -21.51 20.68 1.01
N ASN A 356 -22.15 19.88 1.85
CA ASN A 356 -23.07 20.37 2.87
C ASN A 356 -22.29 20.99 4.03
N SER A 357 -22.90 21.95 4.72
CA SER A 357 -22.40 22.40 6.03
C SER A 357 -22.52 21.28 7.06
N GLN A 358 -21.55 21.19 7.96
CA GLN A 358 -21.48 20.13 8.97
C GLN A 358 -21.31 20.71 10.36
N GLY A 359 -22.20 20.33 11.28
CA GLY A 359 -22.09 20.78 12.66
C GLY A 359 -22.21 22.30 12.88
N GLY A 360 -22.57 23.08 11.85
CA GLY A 360 -22.56 24.55 11.86
C GLY A 360 -21.37 25.18 11.13
N LEU A 361 -20.38 24.39 10.70
CA LEU A 361 -19.24 24.84 9.91
C LEU A 361 -19.50 24.63 8.40
N PRO A 362 -18.99 25.50 7.52
CA PRO A 362 -18.98 25.27 6.08
C PRO A 362 -18.24 23.97 5.74
N GLY A 363 -18.75 23.19 4.78
CA GLY A 363 -18.09 21.94 4.35
C GLY A 363 -16.65 22.13 3.86
N ALA A 364 -16.33 23.31 3.32
CA ALA A 364 -14.96 23.67 2.92
C ALA A 364 -13.96 23.72 4.10
N GLU A 365 -14.41 24.07 5.31
CA GLU A 365 -13.54 24.05 6.49
C GLU A 365 -13.23 22.61 6.91
N ARG A 366 -14.20 21.69 6.77
CA ARG A 366 -14.00 20.26 7.05
C ARG A 366 -13.03 19.59 6.08
N VAL A 367 -12.88 20.10 4.86
CA VAL A 367 -11.85 19.61 3.92
C VAL A 367 -10.45 19.75 4.51
N GLN A 368 -10.22 20.72 5.41
CA GLN A 368 -8.92 20.89 6.06
C GLN A 368 -8.50 19.69 6.92
N VAL A 369 -9.43 18.83 7.36
CA VAL A 369 -9.08 17.58 8.03
C VAL A 369 -8.22 16.71 7.10
N TYR A 370 -8.63 16.56 5.84
CA TYR A 370 -7.88 15.81 4.83
C TYR A 370 -6.60 16.56 4.39
N ALA A 371 -6.69 17.88 4.20
CA ALA A 371 -5.54 18.69 3.76
C ALA A 371 -4.39 18.69 4.78
N ASN A 372 -4.71 18.78 6.07
CA ASN A 372 -3.72 18.70 7.15
C ASN A 372 -3.24 17.27 7.41
N GLY A 373 -4.07 16.26 7.11
CA GLY A 373 -3.71 14.85 7.24
C GLY A 373 -2.60 14.42 6.29
N TYR A 374 -2.60 14.93 5.04
CA TYR A 374 -1.62 14.54 4.02
C TYR A 374 -0.16 14.72 4.46
N PRO A 375 0.30 15.93 4.80
CA PRO A 375 1.69 16.13 5.23
C PRO A 375 2.01 15.38 6.53
N SER A 376 1.02 15.17 7.40
CA SER A 376 1.20 14.41 8.66
C SER A 376 1.56 12.95 8.39
N ARG A 377 0.82 12.28 7.49
CA ARG A 377 1.06 10.89 7.08
C ARG A 377 2.40 10.72 6.34
N ILE A 378 2.76 11.68 5.48
CA ILE A 378 4.09 11.67 4.85
C ILE A 378 5.19 11.79 5.91
N ARG A 379 5.05 12.72 6.86
CA ARG A 379 6.03 12.91 7.94
C ARG A 379 6.19 11.66 8.81
N GLU A 380 5.10 10.98 9.16
CA GLU A 380 5.14 9.73 9.93
C GLU A 380 5.92 8.64 9.19
N SER A 381 5.61 8.42 7.91
CA SER A 381 6.36 7.46 7.09
C SER A 381 7.84 7.83 6.95
N LEU A 382 8.16 9.10 6.74
CA LEU A 382 9.55 9.57 6.68
C LEU A 382 10.27 9.38 8.02
N ASN A 383 9.59 9.58 9.14
CA ASN A 383 10.16 9.39 10.48
C ASN A 383 10.56 7.94 10.75
N GLU A 384 9.77 6.97 10.28
CA GLU A 384 10.09 5.54 10.43
C GLU A 384 11.33 5.12 9.64
N VAL A 385 11.56 5.73 8.47
CA VAL A 385 12.70 5.40 7.60
C VAL A 385 13.96 6.17 8.01
N TYR A 386 13.83 7.45 8.35
CA TYR A 386 14.95 8.39 8.50
C TYR A 386 15.21 8.80 9.95
N GLU A 387 15.23 7.82 10.86
CA GLU A 387 15.45 8.02 12.30
C GLU A 387 16.76 8.79 12.59
N ALA A 388 17.84 8.50 11.88
CA ALA A 388 19.14 9.13 12.11
C ALA A 388 19.21 10.55 11.54
N VAL A 389 18.61 10.80 10.37
CA VAL A 389 18.46 12.18 9.86
C VAL A 389 17.62 13.00 10.82
N HIS A 390 16.50 12.45 11.31
CA HIS A 390 15.68 13.10 12.33
C HIS A 390 16.52 13.34 13.59
N TYR A 391 17.25 12.32 14.08
CA TYR A 391 18.13 12.43 15.23
C TYR A 391 19.11 13.62 15.12
N VAL A 392 19.74 13.80 13.96
CA VAL A 392 20.69 14.89 13.69
C VAL A 392 20.01 16.26 13.64
N LEU A 393 18.86 16.37 12.96
CA LEU A 393 18.19 17.65 12.75
C LEU A 393 17.45 18.17 13.98
N GLY A 394 16.91 17.27 14.82
CA GLY A 394 15.95 17.68 15.85
C GLY A 394 14.53 17.76 15.29
N ASP A 395 13.57 17.78 16.20
CA ASP A 395 12.16 17.59 15.87
C ASP A 395 11.59 18.74 15.02
N GLU A 396 11.97 19.99 15.33
CA GLU A 396 11.53 21.17 14.57
C GLU A 396 12.07 21.16 13.13
N HIS A 397 13.38 21.02 12.95
CA HIS A 397 14.00 21.03 11.62
C HIS A 397 13.64 19.79 10.78
N PHE A 398 13.41 18.64 11.41
CA PHE A 398 12.92 17.46 10.70
C PHE A 398 11.49 17.65 10.23
N SER A 399 10.63 18.29 11.04
CA SER A 399 9.28 18.66 10.61
C SER A 399 9.30 19.59 9.40
N ASP A 400 10.16 20.63 9.42
CA ASP A 400 10.35 21.54 8.28
C ASP A 400 10.85 20.80 7.03
N LEU A 401 11.78 19.85 7.20
CA LEU A 401 12.29 19.00 6.13
C LEU A 401 11.16 18.17 5.49
N CYS A 402 10.35 17.48 6.30
CA CYS A 402 9.26 16.63 5.82
C CYS A 402 8.21 17.45 5.06
N HIS A 403 7.87 18.65 5.56
CA HIS A 403 6.93 19.54 4.88
C HIS A 403 7.46 19.95 3.50
N ALA A 404 8.70 20.47 3.44
CA ALA A 404 9.33 20.88 2.18
C ALA A 404 9.52 19.70 1.21
N TYR A 405 9.77 18.49 1.73
CA TYR A 405 9.86 17.27 0.92
C TYR A 405 8.51 16.92 0.30
N ALA A 406 7.43 16.92 1.08
CA ALA A 406 6.08 16.58 0.61
C ALA A 406 5.57 17.56 -0.47
N GLU A 407 5.94 18.84 -0.39
CA GLU A 407 5.62 19.82 -1.43
C GLU A 407 6.38 19.57 -2.76
N HIS A 408 7.60 19.02 -2.67
CA HIS A 408 8.47 18.80 -3.83
C HIS A 408 8.28 17.43 -4.50
N TYR A 409 8.04 16.38 -3.72
CA TYR A 409 7.91 15.01 -4.17
C TYR A 409 6.52 14.46 -3.87
N HIS A 410 5.63 14.54 -4.86
CA HIS A 410 4.28 14.01 -4.73
C HIS A 410 4.29 12.50 -4.84
N SER A 411 3.53 11.85 -3.96
CA SER A 411 3.40 10.40 -4.02
C SER A 411 2.55 9.98 -5.22
N ARG A 412 3.03 8.97 -5.94
CA ARG A 412 2.35 8.32 -7.08
C ARG A 412 2.22 6.81 -6.88
N ASP A 413 2.65 6.33 -5.73
CA ASP A 413 2.67 4.93 -5.38
C ASP A 413 1.62 4.68 -4.30
N TYR A 414 0.90 3.57 -4.40
CA TYR A 414 -0.09 3.19 -3.40
C TYR A 414 0.60 2.87 -2.07
N ASN A 415 1.86 2.43 -2.12
CA ASN A 415 2.62 2.04 -0.95
C ASN A 415 3.33 3.25 -0.35
N LEU A 416 2.81 3.73 0.78
CA LEU A 416 3.34 4.88 1.50
C LEU A 416 4.82 4.71 1.88
N ASN A 417 5.28 3.47 2.10
CA ASN A 417 6.67 3.19 2.46
C ASN A 417 7.68 3.64 1.38
N PHE A 418 7.25 3.84 0.13
CA PHE A 418 8.11 4.34 -0.95
C PHE A 418 8.24 5.86 -1.00
N VAL A 419 7.51 6.62 -0.17
CA VAL A 419 7.51 8.08 -0.24
C VAL A 419 8.90 8.66 -0.01
N GLY A 420 9.71 8.02 0.84
CA GLY A 420 11.05 8.48 1.20
C GLY A 420 12.13 8.38 0.13
N ARG A 421 11.93 7.61 -0.94
CA ARG A 421 13.00 7.16 -1.85
C ARG A 421 13.88 8.26 -2.49
N HIS A 422 13.42 9.51 -2.51
CA HIS A 422 14.14 10.65 -3.07
C HIS A 422 14.74 11.58 -2.00
N MET A 423 14.71 11.21 -0.72
CA MET A 423 15.19 12.04 0.39
C MET A 423 16.68 12.43 0.22
N ALA A 424 17.52 11.51 -0.25
CA ALA A 424 18.93 11.80 -0.47
C ALA A 424 19.13 12.86 -1.57
N GLU A 425 18.40 12.77 -2.67
CA GLU A 425 18.41 13.75 -3.77
C GLU A 425 17.85 15.11 -3.31
N PHE A 426 16.76 15.09 -2.55
CA PHE A 426 16.17 16.29 -1.96
C PHE A 426 17.18 17.03 -1.08
N LEU A 427 17.82 16.31 -0.15
CA LEU A 427 18.79 16.87 0.78
C LEU A 427 20.00 17.48 0.06
N LYS A 428 20.44 16.91 -1.08
CA LYS A 428 21.53 17.48 -1.90
C LYS A 428 21.22 18.88 -2.42
N ALA A 429 19.96 19.13 -2.79
CA ALA A 429 19.49 20.42 -3.30
C ALA A 429 19.03 21.38 -2.18
N SER A 430 19.02 20.91 -0.93
CA SER A 430 18.42 21.62 0.19
C SER A 430 19.39 22.57 0.91
N PRO A 431 18.88 23.57 1.67
CA PRO A 431 19.72 24.44 2.48
C PRO A 431 20.48 23.72 3.61
N TRP A 432 19.96 22.61 4.14
CA TRP A 432 20.53 21.87 5.28
C TRP A 432 21.95 21.34 5.02
N ILE A 433 22.32 21.11 3.75
CA ILE A 433 23.66 20.61 3.39
C ILE A 433 24.80 21.57 3.79
N LYS A 434 24.52 22.87 3.96
CA LYS A 434 25.52 23.85 4.38
C LYS A 434 25.99 23.63 5.81
N GLU A 435 25.07 23.19 6.67
CA GLU A 435 25.34 22.92 8.08
C GLU A 435 25.70 21.45 8.30
N PHE A 436 24.99 20.54 7.61
CA PHE A 436 25.17 19.10 7.72
C PHE A 436 25.46 18.47 6.35
N PRO A 437 26.70 18.56 5.85
CA PRO A 437 27.05 18.11 4.50
C PRO A 437 26.97 16.58 4.29
N PHE A 438 26.85 15.82 5.37
CA PHE A 438 26.74 14.36 5.36
C PHE A 438 25.29 13.83 5.26
N LEU A 439 24.28 14.70 5.38
CA LEU A 439 22.87 14.26 5.41
C LEU A 439 22.43 13.46 4.17
N PRO A 440 22.81 13.82 2.92
CA PRO A 440 22.44 13.01 1.77
C PRO A 440 22.97 11.57 1.82
N ASP A 441 24.21 11.40 2.28
CA ASP A 441 24.83 10.08 2.39
C ASP A 441 24.21 9.28 3.55
N LEU A 442 23.88 9.95 4.66
CA LEU A 442 23.15 9.34 5.77
C LEU A 442 21.76 8.87 5.34
N ALA A 443 20.99 9.70 4.64
CA ALA A 443 19.68 9.34 4.10
C ALA A 443 19.80 8.17 3.10
N LYS A 444 20.84 8.14 2.27
CA LYS A 444 21.09 7.02 1.36
C LYS A 444 21.39 5.72 2.12
N LEU A 445 22.15 5.77 3.22
CA LEU A 445 22.38 4.62 4.09
C LEU A 445 21.08 4.11 4.71
N GLU A 446 20.25 5.00 5.26
CA GLU A 446 18.96 4.61 5.86
C GLU A 446 18.01 3.99 4.83
N TRP A 447 17.99 4.54 3.62
CA TRP A 447 17.23 3.95 2.52
C TRP A 447 17.74 2.56 2.12
N LEU A 448 19.06 2.36 2.02
CA LEU A 448 19.64 1.02 1.76
C LEU A 448 19.28 0.00 2.85
N ILE A 449 19.22 0.44 4.11
CA ILE A 449 18.83 -0.41 5.25
C ILE A 449 17.35 -0.78 5.14
N TRP A 450 16.51 0.18 4.79
CA TRP A 450 15.10 -0.03 4.51
C TRP A 450 14.91 -1.02 3.35
N GLU A 451 15.58 -0.83 2.22
CA GLU A 451 15.54 -1.76 1.08
C GLU A 451 15.99 -3.17 1.48
N ALA A 452 17.07 -3.29 2.26
CA ALA A 452 17.54 -4.57 2.76
C ALA A 452 16.55 -5.28 3.69
N PHE A 453 15.78 -4.51 4.48
CA PHE A 453 14.74 -5.02 5.37
C PHE A 453 13.55 -5.59 4.60
N HIS A 454 13.13 -4.89 3.53
CA HIS A 454 11.98 -5.26 2.70
C HIS A 454 12.33 -6.19 1.53
N ALA A 455 13.61 -6.46 1.26
CA ALA A 455 14.06 -7.29 0.14
C ALA A 455 13.56 -8.75 0.17
N PHE A 456 13.19 -9.25 -1.01
CA PHE A 456 12.88 -10.66 -1.26
C PHE A 456 14.15 -11.44 -1.59
N ASP A 457 14.88 -11.88 -0.56
CA ASP A 457 16.06 -12.73 -0.75
C ASP A 457 15.68 -14.15 -1.16
N GLY A 458 16.58 -14.80 -1.92
CA GLY A 458 16.46 -16.20 -2.30
C GLY A 458 17.35 -17.11 -1.46
N GLU A 459 17.30 -18.41 -1.74
CA GLU A 459 18.18 -19.40 -1.10
C GLU A 459 19.67 -19.05 -1.34
N PRO A 460 20.47 -18.88 -0.28
CA PRO A 460 21.84 -18.42 -0.41
C PRO A 460 22.74 -19.45 -1.09
N PHE A 461 23.72 -18.95 -1.85
CA PHE A 461 24.79 -19.76 -2.42
C PHE A 461 25.65 -20.36 -1.31
N THR A 462 25.83 -21.68 -1.35
CA THR A 462 26.42 -22.47 -0.27
C THR A 462 27.89 -22.81 -0.51
N PRO A 463 28.67 -23.13 0.55
CA PRO A 463 30.04 -23.63 0.40
C PRO A 463 30.16 -24.88 -0.48
N LEU A 464 29.15 -25.76 -0.44
CA LEU A 464 29.10 -26.97 -1.26
C LEU A 464 28.91 -26.67 -2.75
N GLN A 465 28.20 -25.59 -3.09
CA GLN A 465 28.10 -25.14 -4.48
C GLN A 465 29.41 -24.49 -4.95
N ALA A 466 30.05 -23.70 -4.08
CA ALA A 466 31.36 -23.11 -4.38
C ALA A 466 32.43 -24.19 -4.67
N SER A 467 32.47 -25.27 -3.88
CA SER A 467 33.45 -26.35 -4.07
C SER A 467 33.29 -27.13 -5.37
N LYS A 468 32.19 -26.95 -6.10
CA LYS A 468 31.94 -27.59 -7.40
C LYS A 468 32.48 -26.78 -8.58
N ILE A 469 32.91 -25.54 -8.37
CA ILE A 469 33.45 -24.68 -9.42
C ILE A 469 34.93 -25.06 -9.65
N PRO A 470 35.31 -25.47 -10.88
CA PRO A 470 36.71 -25.75 -11.22
C PRO A 470 37.61 -24.53 -11.01
N MET A 471 38.87 -24.74 -10.65
CA MET A 471 39.80 -23.66 -10.34
C MET A 471 39.98 -22.68 -11.52
N GLU A 472 40.02 -23.22 -12.74
CA GLU A 472 40.15 -22.49 -14.00
C GLU A 472 38.93 -21.64 -14.39
N ASP A 473 37.80 -21.82 -13.71
CA ASP A 473 36.54 -21.15 -14.01
C ASP A 473 36.28 -19.94 -13.10
N TRP A 474 36.99 -19.83 -11.98
CA TRP A 474 36.82 -18.74 -11.02
C TRP A 474 37.11 -17.37 -11.63
N GLU A 475 38.07 -17.26 -12.54
CA GLU A 475 38.39 -15.99 -13.23
C GLU A 475 37.19 -15.45 -14.04
N ARG A 476 36.34 -16.36 -14.53
CA ARG A 476 35.16 -16.05 -15.35
C ARG A 476 33.88 -15.98 -14.53
N ALA A 477 33.92 -16.38 -13.26
CA ALA A 477 32.75 -16.38 -12.39
C ALA A 477 32.18 -14.96 -12.24
N GLN A 478 30.86 -14.87 -12.36
CA GLN A 478 30.06 -13.70 -12.04
C GLN A 478 29.21 -14.04 -10.81
N PHE A 479 29.13 -13.09 -9.88
CA PHE A 479 28.37 -13.27 -8.66
C PHE A 479 27.13 -12.40 -8.69
N ILE A 480 26.03 -12.95 -8.21
CA ILE A 480 24.78 -12.24 -8.06
C ILE A 480 24.48 -12.28 -6.58
N PHE A 481 24.45 -11.10 -6.00
CA PHE A 481 24.22 -10.88 -4.58
C PHE A 481 22.73 -10.96 -4.27
N GLN A 482 22.42 -11.14 -2.99
CA GLN A 482 21.04 -11.03 -2.51
C GLN A 482 20.46 -9.64 -2.84
N PRO A 483 19.16 -9.52 -3.14
CA PRO A 483 18.50 -8.22 -3.27
C PRO A 483 18.66 -7.33 -2.03
N SER A 484 18.88 -7.90 -0.84
CA SER A 484 19.18 -7.16 0.39
C SER A 484 20.61 -6.60 0.47
N ALA A 485 21.51 -6.95 -0.46
CA ALA A 485 22.89 -6.50 -0.45
C ALA A 485 23.02 -5.11 -1.07
N GLY A 486 23.53 -4.16 -0.28
CA GLY A 486 23.76 -2.77 -0.69
C GLY A 486 25.16 -2.29 -0.34
N LEU A 487 25.67 -1.32 -1.09
CA LEU A 487 26.96 -0.67 -0.84
C LEU A 487 26.83 0.84 -0.80
N ILE A 488 27.54 1.46 0.12
CA ILE A 488 27.72 2.91 0.14
C ILE A 488 29.14 3.27 0.61
N ALA A 489 29.78 4.17 -0.14
CA ALA A 489 30.98 4.86 0.28
C ALA A 489 30.64 6.32 0.57
N SER A 490 31.16 6.85 1.69
CA SER A 490 30.98 8.23 2.08
C SER A 490 32.30 8.83 2.56
N PRO A 491 32.59 10.11 2.27
CA PRO A 491 33.70 10.82 2.91
C PRO A 491 33.43 11.13 4.39
N TRP A 492 32.22 10.84 4.88
CA TRP A 492 31.75 11.10 6.24
C TRP A 492 31.54 9.79 7.02
N PRO A 493 31.54 9.84 8.36
CA PRO A 493 31.37 8.67 9.22
C PRO A 493 29.89 8.31 9.41
N ILE A 494 29.14 8.16 8.32
CA ILE A 494 27.67 8.02 8.35
C ILE A 494 27.18 6.80 9.12
N LEU A 495 27.94 5.70 9.19
CA LEU A 495 27.55 4.53 9.99
C LEU A 495 27.71 4.79 11.49
N ASP A 496 28.73 5.55 11.87
CA ASP A 496 28.92 5.94 13.27
C ASP A 496 27.78 6.89 13.68
N ILE A 497 27.45 7.88 12.84
CA ILE A 497 26.32 8.81 13.05
C ILE A 497 24.99 8.03 13.13
N TRP A 498 24.75 7.10 12.21
CA TRP A 498 23.55 6.27 12.23
C TRP A 498 23.42 5.48 13.53
N ARG A 499 24.51 4.94 14.08
CA ARG A 499 24.49 4.21 15.36
C ARG A 499 24.14 5.11 16.55
N LEU A 500 24.51 6.39 16.52
CA LEU A 500 24.21 7.35 17.60
C LEU A 500 22.73 7.60 17.82
N ARG A 501 21.86 7.35 16.85
CA ARG A 501 20.41 7.57 16.99
C ARG A 501 19.78 6.80 18.16
N ARG A 502 20.46 5.75 18.65
CA ARG A 502 20.04 4.95 19.81
C ARG A 502 20.50 5.51 21.15
N GLU A 503 21.31 6.57 21.14
CA GLU A 503 21.88 7.20 22.33
C GLU A 503 21.16 8.52 22.64
N ALA A 504 21.17 8.94 23.90
CA ALA A 504 20.63 10.24 24.29
C ALA A 504 21.38 11.37 23.56
N ARG A 505 20.65 12.39 23.09
CA ARG A 505 21.17 13.58 22.36
C ARG A 505 22.06 14.51 23.22
N GLN A 506 22.94 14.00 24.08
CA GLN A 506 23.78 14.79 24.98
C GLN A 506 25.27 14.63 24.69
N GLY A 507 25.88 15.68 24.11
CA GLY A 507 27.33 15.89 24.13
C GLY A 507 28.19 14.95 23.27
N LEU A 508 27.58 14.18 22.37
CA LEU A 508 28.29 13.26 21.49
C LEU A 508 29.11 14.02 20.45
N ARG A 509 30.39 13.67 20.32
CA ARG A 509 31.31 14.23 19.33
C ARG A 509 31.74 13.12 18.38
N VAL A 510 31.40 13.28 17.10
CA VAL A 510 31.89 12.43 16.02
C VAL A 510 32.93 13.22 15.23
N ASP A 511 34.08 12.61 14.95
CA ASP A 511 35.01 13.17 13.97
C ASP A 511 34.44 13.00 12.56
N ILE A 512 33.80 14.05 12.07
CA ILE A 512 33.13 14.05 10.77
C ILE A 512 34.09 13.89 9.58
N LYS A 513 35.41 13.99 9.75
CA LYS A 513 36.39 13.94 8.64
C LYS A 513 36.89 12.53 8.33
N ARG A 514 36.12 11.50 8.66
CA ARG A 514 36.49 10.10 8.44
C ARG A 514 35.62 9.46 7.36
N SER A 515 36.25 9.06 6.26
CA SER A 515 35.57 8.30 5.21
C SER A 515 35.24 6.88 5.67
N GLN A 516 34.09 6.37 5.21
CA GLN A 516 33.65 5.00 5.48
C GLN A 516 33.19 4.30 4.20
N GLN A 517 33.43 3.00 4.14
CA GLN A 517 32.87 2.09 3.15
C GLN A 517 32.00 1.09 3.91
N ILE A 518 30.75 0.98 3.51
CA ILE A 518 29.73 0.26 4.28
C ILE A 518 29.08 -0.78 3.37
N LEU A 519 29.05 -2.01 3.86
CA LEU A 519 28.25 -3.10 3.32
C LEU A 519 26.97 -3.23 4.13
N VAL A 520 25.84 -3.17 3.44
CA VAL A 520 24.51 -3.48 3.98
C VAL A 520 24.11 -4.85 3.46
N GLY A 521 23.58 -5.70 4.33
CA GLY A 521 23.06 -7.02 3.94
C GLY A 521 22.15 -7.58 5.02
N ARG A 522 21.51 -8.71 4.75
CA ARG A 522 20.62 -9.37 5.72
C ARG A 522 21.10 -10.78 6.05
N LYS A 523 21.06 -11.14 7.34
CA LYS A 523 21.29 -12.50 7.82
C LYS A 523 20.22 -12.89 8.83
N ASN A 524 19.55 -14.03 8.60
CA ASN A 524 18.49 -14.55 9.47
C ASN A 524 17.49 -13.45 9.89
N ASP A 525 16.98 -12.71 8.89
CA ASP A 525 16.01 -11.62 9.05
C ASP A 525 16.48 -10.35 9.75
N GLN A 526 17.78 -10.25 10.08
CA GLN A 526 18.39 -9.02 10.62
C GLN A 526 19.23 -8.31 9.57
N VAL A 527 18.93 -7.05 9.32
CA VAL A 527 19.80 -6.17 8.51
C VAL A 527 21.05 -5.84 9.30
N ARG A 528 22.20 -5.94 8.65
CA ARG A 528 23.53 -5.67 9.18
C ARG A 528 24.20 -4.60 8.34
N CYS A 529 24.96 -3.74 9.03
CA CYS A 529 25.76 -2.70 8.42
C CYS A 529 27.19 -2.82 8.96
N GLU A 530 28.12 -3.16 8.08
CA GLU A 530 29.51 -3.45 8.42
C GLU A 530 30.46 -2.49 7.72
N LEU A 531 31.49 -2.03 8.44
CA LEU A 531 32.59 -1.32 7.82
C LEU A 531 33.46 -2.33 7.08
N ILE A 532 33.72 -2.04 5.81
CA ILE A 532 34.62 -2.82 4.97
C ILE A 532 35.80 -1.94 4.54
N ASP A 533 36.91 -2.54 4.15
CA ASP A 533 38.03 -1.78 3.60
C ASP A 533 37.76 -1.35 2.13
N LYS A 534 38.61 -0.46 1.61
CA LYS A 534 38.44 0.09 0.26
C LYS A 534 38.57 -0.97 -0.84
N ASN A 535 39.47 -1.94 -0.68
CA ASN A 535 39.71 -2.99 -1.66
C ASN A 535 38.53 -3.96 -1.68
N GLN A 536 38.01 -4.33 -0.51
CA GLN A 536 36.79 -5.13 -0.37
C GLN A 536 35.58 -4.41 -0.98
N TYR A 537 35.43 -3.10 -0.74
CA TYR A 537 34.34 -2.30 -1.33
C TYR A 537 34.39 -2.33 -2.86
N ARG A 538 35.56 -2.05 -3.44
CA ARG A 538 35.77 -2.06 -4.89
C ARG A 538 35.52 -3.43 -5.51
N LEU A 539 35.91 -4.49 -4.81
CA LEU A 539 35.61 -5.86 -5.25
C LEU A 539 34.10 -6.09 -5.34
N ILE A 540 33.34 -5.82 -4.28
CA ILE A 540 31.89 -6.02 -4.28
C ILE A 540 31.21 -5.09 -5.30
N GLU A 541 31.66 -3.84 -5.43
CA GLU A 541 31.14 -2.87 -6.40
C GLU A 541 31.26 -3.37 -7.84
N GLY A 542 32.43 -3.89 -8.23
CA GLY A 542 32.65 -4.48 -9.54
C GLY A 542 31.76 -5.72 -9.78
N LEU A 543 31.61 -6.57 -8.77
CA LEU A 543 30.78 -7.78 -8.88
C LEU A 543 29.28 -7.45 -8.97
N LEU A 544 28.78 -6.45 -8.22
CA LEU A 544 27.40 -5.96 -8.32
C LEU A 544 27.10 -5.39 -9.72
N GLN A 545 28.11 -4.82 -10.38
CA GLN A 545 28.04 -4.38 -11.78
C GLN A 545 28.15 -5.54 -12.80
N LYS A 546 28.08 -6.79 -12.34
CA LYS A 546 28.15 -8.02 -13.15
C LYS A 546 29.49 -8.21 -13.87
N GLN A 547 30.57 -7.62 -13.38
CA GLN A 547 31.91 -7.92 -13.88
C GLN A 547 32.34 -9.32 -13.42
N THR A 548 33.30 -9.94 -14.13
CA THR A 548 33.86 -11.24 -13.71
C THR A 548 34.86 -11.04 -12.58
N LEU A 549 35.04 -12.04 -11.73
CA LEU A 549 36.01 -11.99 -10.64
C LEU A 549 37.42 -11.67 -11.14
N GLY A 550 37.85 -12.27 -12.26
CA GLY A 550 39.16 -12.00 -12.86
C GLY A 550 39.36 -10.53 -13.22
N ALA A 551 38.38 -9.93 -13.91
CA ALA A 551 38.46 -8.54 -14.35
C ALA A 551 38.53 -7.56 -13.15
N VAL A 552 37.75 -7.82 -12.10
CA VAL A 552 37.77 -6.98 -10.90
C VAL A 552 39.08 -7.14 -10.13
N CYS A 553 39.61 -8.37 -10.03
CA CYS A 553 40.91 -8.63 -9.40
C CYS A 553 42.08 -8.00 -10.16
N GLU A 554 42.05 -8.02 -11.50
CA GLU A 554 43.04 -7.37 -12.36
C GLU A 554 43.02 -5.86 -12.13
N ALA A 555 41.84 -5.22 -12.19
CA ALA A 555 41.70 -3.79 -11.91
C ALA A 555 42.16 -3.42 -10.48
N LEU A 556 41.83 -4.24 -9.48
CA LEU A 556 42.30 -4.03 -8.11
C LEU A 556 43.81 -4.13 -7.97
N ALA A 557 44.46 -5.06 -8.68
CA ALA A 557 45.90 -5.24 -8.64
C ALA A 557 46.66 -4.05 -9.26
N GLU A 558 46.05 -3.32 -10.20
CA GLU A 558 46.64 -2.10 -10.78
C GLU A 558 46.54 -0.89 -9.84
N GLU A 559 45.52 -0.84 -8.97
CA GLU A 559 45.23 0.31 -8.11
C GLU A 559 45.76 0.17 -6.66
N THR A 560 45.91 -1.06 -6.16
CA THR A 560 46.29 -1.31 -4.76
C THR A 560 47.81 -1.27 -4.54
N GLU A 561 48.23 -0.73 -3.40
CA GLU A 561 49.63 -0.81 -2.94
C GLU A 561 49.90 -2.09 -2.12
N GLU A 562 48.86 -2.90 -1.84
CA GLU A 562 48.97 -4.12 -1.05
C GLU A 562 49.49 -5.31 -1.87
N GLU A 563 50.52 -6.00 -1.37
CA GLU A 563 51.15 -7.15 -2.05
C GLU A 563 50.20 -8.36 -2.21
N ALA A 564 49.22 -8.53 -1.31
CA ALA A 564 48.27 -9.64 -1.37
C ALA A 564 46.94 -9.29 -0.68
N LEU A 565 45.84 -9.37 -1.44
CA LEU A 565 44.48 -9.17 -0.94
C LEU A 565 43.86 -10.49 -0.43
N PRO A 566 43.13 -10.50 0.71
CA PRO A 566 42.53 -11.70 1.29
C PRO A 566 41.20 -12.10 0.60
N ILE A 567 41.17 -12.12 -0.74
CA ILE A 567 39.97 -12.34 -1.56
C ILE A 567 39.24 -13.63 -1.18
N ALA A 568 39.97 -14.73 -1.02
CA ALA A 568 39.38 -16.02 -0.65
C ALA A 568 38.68 -15.98 0.72
N ALA A 569 39.24 -15.22 1.68
CA ALA A 569 38.64 -15.06 3.01
C ALA A 569 37.36 -14.21 2.94
N TRP A 570 37.36 -13.13 2.15
CA TRP A 570 36.16 -12.33 1.92
C TRP A 570 35.02 -13.15 1.31
N PHE A 571 35.30 -13.94 0.26
CA PHE A 571 34.30 -14.83 -0.33
C PHE A 571 33.78 -15.87 0.65
N SER A 572 34.67 -16.49 1.44
CA SER A 572 34.26 -17.45 2.46
C SER A 572 33.28 -16.81 3.46
N ASN A 573 33.56 -15.58 3.90
CA ASN A 573 32.67 -14.83 4.78
C ASN A 573 31.33 -14.51 4.10
N TRP A 574 31.32 -13.98 2.87
CA TRP A 574 30.07 -13.65 2.17
C TRP A 574 29.16 -14.86 1.93
N ILE A 575 29.74 -16.02 1.64
CA ILE A 575 29.01 -17.29 1.52
C ILE A 575 28.42 -17.71 2.88
N GLN A 576 29.20 -17.63 3.95
CA GLN A 576 28.74 -17.98 5.31
C GLN A 576 27.65 -17.03 5.83
N GLU A 577 27.73 -15.75 5.47
CA GLU A 577 26.73 -14.74 5.81
C GLU A 577 25.50 -14.79 4.90
N GLY A 578 25.51 -15.60 3.83
CA GLY A 578 24.38 -15.76 2.90
C GLY A 578 24.18 -14.60 1.93
N LEU A 579 25.20 -13.75 1.77
CA LEU A 579 25.15 -12.51 0.99
C LEU A 579 25.10 -12.76 -0.53
N ILE A 580 25.59 -13.92 -0.98
CA ILE A 580 25.59 -14.32 -2.39
C ILE A 580 24.37 -15.16 -2.67
N LEU A 581 23.55 -14.76 -3.65
CA LEU A 581 22.41 -15.53 -4.12
C LEU A 581 22.85 -16.67 -5.06
N ARG A 582 23.74 -16.35 -6.02
CA ARG A 582 24.22 -17.34 -6.99
C ARG A 582 25.57 -16.95 -7.60
N CYS A 583 26.27 -17.97 -8.10
CA CYS A 583 27.46 -17.83 -8.94
C CYS A 583 27.14 -18.38 -10.33
N GLU A 584 27.43 -17.60 -11.36
CA GLU A 584 27.25 -17.97 -12.77
C GLU A 584 28.62 -18.00 -13.45
N VAL A 585 28.93 -19.07 -14.16
CA VAL A 585 30.15 -19.17 -14.98
C VAL A 585 29.74 -19.11 -16.44
N PRO A 586 29.99 -18.00 -17.16
CA PRO A 586 29.71 -17.91 -18.59
C PRO A 586 30.41 -19.04 -19.34
N LYS A 587 29.76 -19.64 -20.35
CA LYS A 587 30.42 -20.66 -21.19
C LYS A 587 31.60 -20.03 -21.93
N LYS A 588 32.71 -20.78 -22.10
CA LYS A 588 33.80 -20.33 -22.98
C LYS A 588 33.20 -20.07 -24.36
N ALA A 589 33.44 -18.89 -24.92
CA ALA A 589 33.08 -18.63 -26.30
C ALA A 589 33.81 -19.69 -27.16
N VAL A 590 33.05 -20.63 -27.71
CA VAL A 590 33.60 -21.58 -28.67
C VAL A 590 33.87 -20.76 -29.93
N LEU A 591 35.12 -20.35 -30.11
CA LEU A 591 35.60 -19.91 -31.41
C LEU A 591 35.44 -21.09 -32.36
N VAL A 592 34.34 -21.12 -33.09
CA VAL A 592 34.19 -21.99 -34.25
C VAL A 592 35.19 -21.46 -35.28
N ALA A 593 36.38 -22.08 -35.32
CA ALA A 593 37.32 -21.86 -36.40
C ALA A 593 36.60 -22.17 -37.73
N LYS A 594 36.49 -21.17 -38.60
CA LYS A 594 35.97 -21.32 -39.96
C LYS A 594 36.97 -22.03 -40.86
#